data_AF-A0AAW2M6G0-F1
#
_entry.id   AF-A0AAW2M6G0-F1
#
_cell.length_a   1.000
_cell.length_b   1.000
_cell.length_c   1.000
_cell.angle_alpha   90.00
_cell.angle_beta   90.00
_cell.angle_gamma   90.00
#
_symmetry.space_group_name_H-M   'P 1'
#
loop_
_entity.id
_entity.type
_entity.pdbx_description
1 polymer ?
#
loop_
_entity_poly.entity_id
_entity_poly.type
_entity_poly.pdbx_seq_one_letter_code
_entity_poly.pdbx_strand_id
1 'polypeptide(L)'
;MEIEIEVISKEIIKPSSPTPESLRKYQLSFLDQIAPPVFMPLVYFYQADAKFSNPGKSNHLKQSLSRVLSRFYPLAGRLVEDLYIDCNDKGAPYVEAIANCSISQVITNPVPKIMDKFLPYKVDDVQNLGMAVQVTYFQCGGTAVGLVISHKIADALSYFLLANTWAAVARNGNYDDVPGPQFEGAKIFPPRDAAGSSPVQEL
;
A
#
# COMPACT_ATOMS: atom_id res chain seq x y z
N MET A 1 2.02 29.41 -9.18
CA MET A 1 3.22 28.79 -8.59
C MET A 1 3.20 27.32 -8.97
N GLU A 2 4.30 26.80 -9.47
CA GLU A 2 4.41 25.37 -9.80
C GLU A 2 4.61 24.56 -8.52
N ILE A 3 3.77 23.53 -8.33
CA ILE A 3 3.89 22.62 -7.19
C ILE A 3 4.98 21.60 -7.51
N GLU A 4 6.05 21.61 -6.71
CA GLU A 4 7.18 20.69 -6.83
C GLU A 4 7.27 19.83 -5.57
N ILE A 5 7.69 18.58 -5.78
CA ILE A 5 7.89 17.59 -4.73
C ILE A 5 9.29 17.03 -4.92
N GLU A 6 10.14 17.25 -3.92
CA GLU A 6 11.52 16.79 -3.89
C GLU A 6 11.62 15.53 -3.03
N VAL A 7 12.14 14.44 -3.59
CA VAL A 7 12.37 13.20 -2.85
C VAL A 7 13.61 13.35 -1.97
N ILE A 8 13.44 13.12 -0.67
CA ILE A 8 14.51 13.15 0.34
C ILE A 8 15.18 11.78 0.46
N SER A 9 14.37 10.71 0.51
CA SER A 9 14.85 9.36 0.77
C SER A 9 13.96 8.31 0.13
N LYS A 10 14.56 7.14 -0.14
CA LYS A 10 13.87 5.93 -0.58
C LYS A 10 14.38 4.76 0.23
N GLU A 11 13.47 4.04 0.86
CA GLU A 11 13.75 2.90 1.72
C GLU A 11 12.83 1.73 1.37
N ILE A 12 13.19 0.55 1.88
CA ILE A 12 12.38 -0.66 1.78
C ILE A 12 11.99 -1.08 3.19
N ILE A 13 10.70 -1.01 3.49
CA ILE A 13 10.17 -1.39 4.81
C ILE A 13 9.79 -2.86 4.79
N LYS A 14 10.46 -3.65 5.62
CA LYS A 14 10.19 -5.08 5.79
C LYS A 14 9.24 -5.32 6.96
N PRO A 15 8.55 -6.48 6.99
CA PRO A 15 7.82 -6.94 8.17
C PRO A 15 8.72 -6.93 9.41
N SER A 16 8.17 -6.54 10.57
CA SER A 16 8.92 -6.53 11.84
C SER A 16 9.24 -7.94 12.36
N SER A 17 8.50 -8.93 11.89
CA SER A 17 8.68 -10.35 12.16
C SER A 17 8.69 -11.09 10.82
N PRO A 18 9.60 -12.06 10.62
CA PRO A 18 9.65 -12.83 9.37
C PRO A 18 8.34 -13.55 9.08
N THR A 19 7.98 -13.66 7.80
CA THR A 19 6.85 -14.47 7.37
C THR A 19 7.17 -15.95 7.62
N PRO A 20 6.32 -16.72 8.35
CA PRO A 20 6.50 -18.15 8.54
C PRO A 20 6.60 -18.91 7.22
N GLU A 21 7.36 -20.01 7.21
CA GLU A 21 7.58 -20.80 5.99
C GLU A 21 6.27 -21.33 5.39
N SER A 22 5.33 -21.72 6.24
CA SER A 22 3.99 -22.16 5.83
C SER A 22 3.13 -21.09 5.15
N LEU A 23 3.52 -19.80 5.26
CA LEU A 23 2.83 -18.66 4.68
C LEU A 23 3.61 -18.01 3.52
N ARG A 24 4.71 -18.64 3.05
CA ARG A 24 5.56 -18.09 1.99
C ARG A 24 4.88 -17.92 0.64
N LYS A 25 3.79 -18.64 0.38
CA LYS A 25 3.03 -18.54 -0.86
C LYS A 25 1.58 -18.16 -0.56
N TYR A 26 1.19 -16.95 -0.97
CA TYR A 26 -0.21 -16.54 -0.96
C TYR A 26 -0.80 -16.72 -2.35
N GLN A 27 -1.67 -17.73 -2.51
CA GLN A 27 -2.33 -18.02 -3.78
C GLN A 27 -3.41 -16.98 -4.07
N LEU A 28 -3.39 -16.38 -5.26
CA LEU A 28 -4.47 -15.48 -5.68
C LEU A 28 -5.75 -16.28 -5.96
N SER A 29 -6.89 -15.71 -5.62
CA SER A 29 -8.19 -16.27 -5.97
C SER A 29 -8.53 -16.02 -7.44
N PHE A 30 -9.58 -16.66 -7.97
CA PHE A 30 -10.04 -16.34 -9.32
C PHE A 30 -10.44 -14.86 -9.48
N LEU A 31 -10.99 -14.23 -8.44
CA LEU A 31 -11.36 -12.80 -8.49
C LEU A 31 -10.12 -11.91 -8.57
N ASP A 32 -9.08 -12.26 -7.83
CA ASP A 32 -7.78 -11.59 -7.88
C ASP A 32 -7.12 -11.75 -9.26
N GLN A 33 -7.21 -12.95 -9.85
CA GLN A 33 -6.66 -13.25 -11.19
C GLN A 33 -7.32 -12.45 -12.31
N ILE A 34 -8.61 -12.11 -12.21
CA ILE A 34 -9.30 -11.27 -13.21
C ILE A 34 -9.25 -9.77 -12.87
N ALA A 35 -8.76 -9.40 -11.68
CA ALA A 35 -8.62 -8.00 -11.31
C ALA A 35 -7.63 -7.28 -12.24
N PRO A 36 -7.86 -6.00 -12.58
CA PRO A 36 -6.98 -5.24 -13.45
C PRO A 36 -5.56 -5.16 -12.88
N PRO A 37 -4.51 -5.30 -13.70
CA PRO A 37 -3.13 -5.18 -13.24
C PRO A 37 -2.76 -3.70 -13.08
N VAL A 38 -3.32 -3.01 -12.09
CA VAL A 38 -3.06 -1.60 -11.80
C VAL A 38 -2.81 -1.40 -10.31
N PHE A 39 -2.18 -0.28 -9.96
CA PHE A 39 -2.17 0.18 -8.58
C PHE A 39 -3.48 0.91 -8.25
N MET A 40 -4.03 0.66 -7.07
CA MET A 40 -5.08 1.46 -6.46
C MET A 40 -4.45 2.57 -5.63
N PRO A 41 -4.51 3.85 -6.05
CA PRO A 41 -3.91 4.95 -5.31
C PRO A 41 -4.90 5.62 -4.34
N LEU A 42 -4.39 6.09 -3.19
CA LEU A 42 -5.07 7.09 -2.37
C LEU A 42 -4.06 8.01 -1.70
N VAL A 43 -4.41 9.29 -1.58
CA VAL A 43 -3.61 10.29 -0.86
C VAL A 43 -4.42 10.86 0.29
N TYR A 44 -3.88 10.76 1.50
CA TYR A 44 -4.44 11.36 2.70
C TYR A 44 -3.68 12.64 3.05
N PHE A 45 -4.39 13.76 3.24
CA PHE A 45 -3.78 15.02 3.66
C PHE A 45 -4.11 15.32 5.12
N TYR A 46 -3.07 15.57 5.92
CA TYR A 46 -3.15 15.89 7.34
C TYR A 46 -2.59 17.29 7.58
N GLN A 47 -3.43 18.18 8.09
CA GLN A 47 -3.00 19.52 8.49
C GLN A 47 -1.99 19.45 9.64
N ALA A 48 -1.16 20.49 9.76
CA ALA A 48 -0.26 20.62 10.89
C ALA A 48 -1.08 20.78 12.17
N ASP A 49 -0.75 20.00 13.20
CA ASP A 49 -1.24 20.24 14.55
C ASP A 49 -0.02 20.59 15.43
N ALA A 50 -0.04 21.81 15.98
CA ALA A 50 1.03 22.32 16.84
C ALA A 50 1.27 21.44 18.08
N LYS A 51 0.26 20.67 18.51
CA LYS A 51 0.37 19.72 19.64
C LYS A 51 1.16 18.46 19.28
N PHE A 52 1.32 18.16 17.99
CA PHE A 52 1.94 16.93 17.50
C PHE A 52 3.13 17.18 16.55
N SER A 53 3.87 18.26 16.80
CA SER A 53 5.21 18.43 16.25
C SER A 53 6.10 17.32 16.79
N ASN A 54 6.23 16.23 16.04
CA ASN A 54 7.00 15.06 16.44
C ASN A 54 8.29 14.96 15.61
N PRO A 55 9.46 15.29 16.19
CA PRO A 55 10.77 15.13 15.54
C PRO A 55 11.05 13.69 15.08
N GLY A 56 10.30 12.70 15.58
CA GLY A 56 10.38 11.29 15.18
C GLY A 56 9.27 10.80 14.26
N LYS A 57 8.43 11.68 13.68
CA LYS A 57 7.27 11.31 12.84
C LYS A 57 7.64 10.33 11.73
N SER A 58 8.76 10.57 11.04
CA SER A 58 9.30 9.70 9.99
C SER A 58 9.54 8.27 10.50
N ASN A 59 10.39 8.12 11.51
CA ASN A 59 10.72 6.81 12.09
C ASN A 59 9.49 6.10 12.65
N HIS A 60 8.57 6.84 13.27
CA HIS A 60 7.34 6.30 13.81
C HIS A 60 6.43 5.69 12.74
N LEU A 61 6.26 6.37 11.59
CA LEU A 61 5.51 5.85 10.45
C LEU A 61 6.17 4.60 9.85
N LYS A 62 7.50 4.60 9.71
CA LYS A 62 8.26 3.44 9.21
C LYS A 62 8.15 2.23 10.14
N GLN A 63 8.31 2.42 11.45
CA GLN A 63 8.20 1.36 12.45
C GLN A 63 6.78 0.79 12.54
N SER A 64 5.76 1.65 12.56
CA SER A 64 4.37 1.19 12.55
C SER A 64 4.02 0.44 11.27
N LEU A 65 4.49 0.89 10.10
CA LEU A 65 4.31 0.17 8.84
C LEU A 65 4.98 -1.21 8.87
N SER A 66 6.22 -1.30 9.37
CA SER A 66 6.93 -2.56 9.53
C SER A 66 6.13 -3.57 10.37
N ARG A 67 5.49 -3.10 11.45
CA ARG A 67 4.62 -3.93 12.30
C ARG A 67 3.34 -4.36 11.60
N VAL A 68 2.73 -3.48 10.83
CA VAL A 68 1.53 -3.81 10.03
C VAL A 68 1.86 -4.83 8.96
N LEU A 69 3.02 -4.71 8.30
CA LEU A 69 3.47 -5.67 7.29
C LEU A 69 3.69 -7.08 7.83
N SER A 70 3.93 -7.28 9.14
CA SER A 70 3.90 -8.62 9.74
C SER A 70 2.50 -9.25 9.67
N ARG A 71 1.44 -8.44 9.82
CA ARG A 71 0.04 -8.91 9.76
C ARG A 71 -0.48 -8.99 8.33
N PHE A 72 -0.01 -8.07 7.47
CA PHE A 72 -0.33 -8.00 6.05
C PHE A 72 0.86 -8.48 5.19
N TYR A 73 1.44 -9.61 5.58
CA TYR A 73 2.67 -10.14 5.02
C TYR A 73 2.71 -10.29 3.49
N PRO A 74 1.61 -10.61 2.77
CA PRO A 74 1.67 -10.67 1.32
C PRO A 74 2.04 -9.33 0.67
N LEU A 75 1.70 -8.20 1.30
CA LEU A 75 2.02 -6.87 0.76
C LEU A 75 3.53 -6.56 0.74
N ALA A 76 4.32 -7.26 1.55
CA ALA A 76 5.78 -7.20 1.54
C ALA A 76 6.43 -8.19 0.55
N GLY A 77 5.63 -9.02 -0.13
CA GLY A 77 6.07 -10.01 -1.10
C GLY A 77 6.20 -9.46 -2.53
N ARG A 78 6.29 -10.37 -3.50
CA ARG A 78 6.30 -10.06 -4.93
C ARG A 78 5.26 -10.87 -5.69
N LEU A 79 4.54 -10.22 -6.60
CA LEU A 79 3.60 -10.87 -7.50
C LEU A 79 4.34 -11.71 -8.53
N VAL A 80 3.88 -12.95 -8.74
CA VAL A 80 4.44 -13.89 -9.71
C VAL A 80 3.34 -14.29 -10.68
N GLU A 81 3.51 -13.87 -11.94
CA GLU A 81 2.68 -14.27 -13.10
C GLU A 81 1.17 -14.08 -12.92
N ASP A 82 0.72 -13.14 -12.10
CA ASP A 82 -0.71 -12.97 -11.73
C ASP A 82 -1.35 -14.23 -11.08
N LEU A 83 -0.54 -15.17 -10.59
CA LEU A 83 -1.00 -16.42 -10.01
C LEU A 83 -0.92 -16.42 -8.48
N TYR A 84 0.17 -15.90 -7.94
CA TYR A 84 0.41 -15.90 -6.50
C TYR A 84 1.36 -14.79 -6.09
N ILE A 85 1.41 -14.51 -4.79
CA ILE A 85 2.42 -13.67 -4.17
C ILE A 85 3.47 -14.56 -3.51
N ASP A 86 4.73 -14.38 -3.92
CA ASP A 86 5.88 -14.87 -3.18
C ASP A 86 6.11 -13.96 -1.97
N CYS A 87 5.67 -14.40 -0.79
CA CYS A 87 5.76 -13.69 0.48
C CYS A 87 7.20 -13.75 1.04
N ASN A 88 8.17 -13.25 0.26
CA ASN A 88 9.61 -13.34 0.49
C ASN A 88 10.21 -12.23 1.38
N ASP A 89 9.37 -11.43 2.03
CA ASP A 89 9.78 -10.30 2.88
C ASP A 89 10.74 -9.31 2.20
N LYS A 90 10.70 -9.19 0.86
CA LYS A 90 11.46 -8.16 0.14
C LYS A 90 10.99 -6.75 0.47
N GLY A 91 9.86 -6.59 1.16
CA GLY A 91 9.40 -5.34 1.73
C GLY A 91 8.68 -4.42 0.74
N ALA A 92 8.08 -3.37 1.29
CA ALA A 92 7.36 -2.32 0.57
C ALA A 92 8.26 -1.09 0.35
N PRO A 93 8.33 -0.54 -0.87
CA PRO A 93 8.98 0.75 -1.09
C PRO A 93 8.32 1.87 -0.29
N TYR A 94 9.16 2.71 0.32
CA TYR A 94 8.75 3.84 1.13
C TYR A 94 9.57 5.07 0.73
N VAL A 95 8.90 6.12 0.31
CA VAL A 95 9.50 7.36 -0.16
C VAL A 95 9.20 8.48 0.83
N GLU A 96 10.20 9.28 1.18
CA GLU A 96 9.97 10.56 1.87
C GLU A 96 10.27 11.71 0.93
N ALA A 97 9.43 12.74 0.98
CA ALA A 97 9.54 13.90 0.12
C ALA A 97 9.16 15.20 0.84
N ILE A 98 9.58 16.34 0.28
CA ILE A 98 9.15 17.68 0.71
C ILE A 98 8.40 18.34 -0.44
N ALA A 99 7.27 18.98 -0.12
CA ALA A 99 6.53 19.82 -1.06
C ALA A 99 6.86 21.30 -0.83
N ASN A 100 7.09 22.03 -1.91
CA ASN A 100 7.37 23.48 -1.90
C ASN A 100 6.13 24.36 -1.67
N CYS A 101 5.02 23.79 -1.21
CA CYS A 101 3.72 24.45 -1.08
C CYS A 101 3.06 24.11 0.27
N SER A 102 1.88 24.68 0.52
CA SER A 102 0.98 24.30 1.62
C SER A 102 -0.06 23.29 1.16
N ILE A 103 -0.68 22.57 2.10
CA ILE A 103 -1.79 21.66 1.80
C ILE A 103 -2.97 22.42 1.16
N SER A 104 -3.29 23.63 1.64
CA SER A 104 -4.41 24.41 1.09
C SER A 104 -4.23 24.73 -0.39
N GLN A 105 -3.01 25.03 -0.84
CA GLN A 105 -2.71 25.26 -2.25
C GLN A 105 -2.98 24.02 -3.12
N VAL A 106 -2.93 22.81 -2.54
CA VAL A 106 -3.17 21.54 -3.24
C VAL A 106 -4.65 21.16 -3.25
N ILE A 107 -5.35 21.30 -2.12
CA ILE A 107 -6.70 20.74 -1.95
C ILE A 107 -7.84 21.73 -2.27
N THR A 108 -7.58 23.04 -2.31
CA THR A 108 -8.64 24.03 -2.60
C THR A 108 -9.14 23.95 -4.04
N ASN A 109 -8.26 23.64 -4.99
CA ASN A 109 -8.63 23.38 -6.38
C ASN A 109 -7.83 22.17 -6.90
N PRO A 110 -8.26 20.95 -6.55
CA PRO A 110 -7.46 19.75 -6.79
C PRO A 110 -7.38 19.46 -8.29
N VAL A 111 -6.16 19.43 -8.82
CA VAL A 111 -5.88 19.01 -10.19
C VAL A 111 -5.34 17.57 -10.15
N PRO A 112 -5.97 16.59 -10.83
CA PRO A 112 -5.58 15.18 -10.74
C PRO A 112 -4.08 14.93 -11.00
N LYS A 113 -3.52 15.55 -12.04
CA LYS A 113 -2.09 15.44 -12.40
C LYS A 113 -1.14 15.94 -11.30
N ILE A 114 -1.61 16.82 -10.41
CA ILE A 114 -0.85 17.29 -9.25
C ILE A 114 -0.92 16.24 -8.12
N MET A 115 -2.05 15.56 -7.95
CA MET A 115 -2.20 14.49 -6.95
C MET A 115 -1.22 13.34 -7.20
N ASP A 116 -0.96 13.03 -8.47
CA ASP A 116 0.00 11.98 -8.87
C ASP A 116 1.41 12.22 -8.31
N LYS A 117 1.79 13.49 -8.08
CA LYS A 117 3.11 13.81 -7.50
C LYS A 117 3.24 13.32 -6.04
N PHE A 118 2.12 13.13 -5.34
CA PHE A 118 2.08 12.67 -3.94
C PHE A 118 2.03 11.15 -3.80
N LEU A 119 2.14 10.41 -4.91
CA LEU A 119 2.14 8.95 -4.94
C LEU A 119 3.53 8.42 -5.31
N PRO A 120 3.96 7.28 -4.74
CA PRO A 120 5.26 6.69 -5.04
C PRO A 120 5.35 6.09 -6.45
N TYR A 121 4.21 5.70 -7.03
CA TYR A 121 4.06 5.09 -8.35
C TYR A 121 2.75 5.55 -8.99
N LYS A 122 2.69 5.55 -10.32
CA LYS A 122 1.45 5.84 -11.07
C LYS A 122 0.54 4.62 -11.10
N VAL A 123 -0.74 4.84 -11.41
CA VAL A 123 -1.76 3.78 -11.51
C VAL A 123 -1.37 2.69 -12.52
N ASP A 124 -0.82 3.10 -13.66
CA ASP A 124 -0.43 2.27 -14.79
C ASP A 124 1.04 1.81 -14.76
N ASP A 125 1.79 2.18 -13.72
CA ASP A 125 3.16 1.71 -13.51
C ASP A 125 3.13 0.30 -12.92
N VAL A 126 2.68 -0.68 -13.71
CA VAL A 126 2.46 -2.05 -13.28
C VAL A 126 3.78 -2.69 -12.85
N GLN A 127 3.95 -2.88 -11.55
CA GLN A 127 5.10 -3.54 -10.94
C GLN A 127 4.67 -4.84 -10.27
N ASN A 128 5.62 -5.74 -10.00
CA ASN A 128 5.36 -6.94 -9.21
C ASN A 128 5.31 -6.69 -7.69
N LEU A 129 4.88 -5.50 -7.25
CA LEU A 129 4.85 -5.08 -5.84
C LEU A 129 3.44 -5.26 -5.26
N GLY A 130 3.37 -5.67 -3.98
CA GLY A 130 2.10 -5.68 -3.24
C GLY A 130 1.61 -4.29 -2.89
N MET A 131 2.51 -3.43 -2.38
CA MET A 131 2.21 -2.04 -2.03
C MET A 131 3.44 -1.14 -2.08
N ALA A 132 3.22 0.17 -2.07
CA ALA A 132 4.24 1.19 -1.80
C ALA A 132 3.64 2.43 -1.13
N VAL A 133 4.49 3.21 -0.47
CA VAL A 133 4.09 4.41 0.28
C VAL A 133 4.97 5.60 -0.08
N GLN A 134 4.37 6.79 -0.13
CA GLN A 134 5.08 8.07 -0.11
C GLN A 134 4.55 8.93 1.04
N VAL A 135 5.45 9.50 1.83
CA VAL A 135 5.13 10.51 2.84
C VAL A 135 5.74 11.83 2.41
N THR A 136 4.90 12.84 2.20
CA THR A 136 5.32 14.17 1.75
C THR A 136 5.08 15.21 2.85
N TYR A 137 6.12 15.95 3.22
CA TYR A 137 6.06 17.00 4.23
C TYR A 137 5.90 18.36 3.56
N PHE A 138 4.95 19.17 4.05
CA PHE A 138 4.66 20.49 3.51
C PHE A 138 5.36 21.59 4.31
N GLN A 139 5.66 22.72 3.68
CA GLN A 139 6.20 23.91 4.35
C GLN A 139 5.30 24.43 5.48
N CYS A 140 3.98 24.22 5.37
CA CYS A 140 3.03 24.58 6.41
C CYS A 140 3.02 23.60 7.60
N GLY A 141 3.95 22.64 7.67
CA GLY A 141 4.04 21.59 8.70
C GLY A 141 3.07 20.41 8.48
N GLY A 142 2.25 20.48 7.43
CA GLY A 142 1.30 19.43 7.06
C GLY A 142 2.00 18.18 6.49
N THR A 143 1.25 17.10 6.34
CA THR A 143 1.76 15.83 5.79
C THR A 143 0.76 15.22 4.82
N ALA A 144 1.22 14.75 3.67
CA ALA A 144 0.45 13.84 2.81
C ALA A 144 1.00 12.42 2.93
N VAL A 145 0.12 11.44 2.97
CA VAL A 145 0.45 10.01 2.92
C VAL A 145 -0.20 9.45 1.66
N GLY A 146 0.61 9.23 0.63
CA GLY A 146 0.24 8.51 -0.59
C GLY A 146 0.48 7.02 -0.40
N LEU A 147 -0.53 6.22 -0.68
CA LEU A 147 -0.47 4.77 -0.60
C LEU A 147 -0.96 4.20 -1.94
N VAL A 148 -0.24 3.18 -2.43
CA VAL A 148 -0.63 2.39 -3.58
C VAL A 148 -0.61 0.92 -3.20
N ILE A 149 -1.63 0.17 -3.60
CA ILE A 149 -1.73 -1.28 -3.41
C ILE A 149 -2.08 -1.91 -4.74
N SER A 150 -1.46 -3.03 -5.09
CA SER A 150 -1.81 -3.75 -6.32
C SER A 150 -3.27 -4.22 -6.25
N HIS A 151 -4.05 -3.91 -7.29
CA HIS A 151 -5.44 -4.36 -7.37
C HIS A 151 -5.54 -5.91 -7.52
N LYS A 152 -4.42 -6.57 -7.85
CA LYS A 152 -4.30 -8.04 -7.89
C LYS A 152 -4.34 -8.71 -6.52
N ILE A 153 -4.20 -7.96 -5.42
CA ILE A 153 -4.18 -8.53 -4.07
C ILE A 153 -5.22 -7.91 -3.14
N ALA A 154 -5.74 -6.73 -3.48
CA ALA A 154 -6.67 -6.00 -2.63
C ALA A 154 -7.78 -5.36 -3.46
N ASP A 155 -8.97 -5.33 -2.87
CA ASP A 155 -10.07 -4.45 -3.25
C ASP A 155 -10.11 -3.21 -2.33
N ALA A 156 -11.10 -2.34 -2.53
CA ALA A 156 -11.26 -1.12 -1.74
C ALA A 156 -11.44 -1.39 -0.24
N LEU A 157 -12.16 -2.46 0.15
CA LEU A 157 -12.36 -2.79 1.56
C LEU A 157 -11.07 -3.26 2.22
N SER A 158 -10.30 -4.10 1.53
CA SER A 158 -8.98 -4.57 1.96
C SER A 158 -7.98 -3.40 2.08
N TYR A 159 -8.06 -2.44 1.15
CA TYR A 159 -7.28 -1.21 1.20
C TYR A 159 -7.58 -0.40 2.47
N PHE A 160 -8.85 -0.11 2.74
CA PHE A 160 -9.22 0.67 3.93
C PHE A 160 -8.93 -0.09 5.22
N LEU A 161 -9.05 -1.41 5.22
CA LEU A 161 -8.64 -2.24 6.35
C LEU A 161 -7.15 -2.06 6.66
N LEU A 162 -6.28 -2.09 5.65
CA LEU A 162 -4.85 -1.82 5.81
C LEU A 162 -4.62 -0.41 6.36
N ALA A 163 -5.21 0.62 5.74
CA ALA A 163 -5.01 2.01 6.14
C ALA A 163 -5.46 2.26 7.59
N ASN A 164 -6.63 1.74 7.98
CA ASN A 164 -7.15 1.84 9.35
C ASN A 164 -6.28 1.07 10.34
N THR A 165 -5.82 -0.14 9.99
CA THR A 165 -4.91 -0.90 10.84
C THR A 165 -3.58 -0.18 11.04
N TRP A 166 -3.03 0.41 9.97
CA TRP A 166 -1.78 1.17 10.06
C TRP A 166 -1.94 2.41 10.93
N ALA A 167 -3.04 3.15 10.77
CA ALA A 167 -3.35 4.29 11.63
C ALA A 167 -3.53 3.88 13.11
N ALA A 168 -4.16 2.73 13.39
CA ALA A 168 -4.31 2.21 14.75
C ALA A 168 -2.97 1.81 15.37
N VAL A 169 -2.12 1.09 14.63
CA VAL A 169 -0.77 0.70 15.09
C VAL A 169 0.11 1.92 15.29
N ALA A 170 0.03 2.92 14.40
CA ALA A 170 0.74 4.18 14.58
C ALA A 170 0.23 4.95 15.83
N ARG A 171 -1.06 4.89 16.16
CA ARG A 171 -1.60 5.63 17.31
C ARG A 171 -1.33 4.94 18.64
N ASN A 172 -1.65 3.64 18.70
CA ASN A 172 -1.75 2.88 19.95
C ASN A 172 -0.62 1.85 20.09
N GLY A 173 0.14 1.60 19.02
CA GLY A 173 1.16 0.56 19.03
C GLY A 173 0.57 -0.85 19.07
N ASN A 174 -0.69 -1.07 18.69
CA ASN A 174 -1.31 -2.38 18.54
C ASN A 174 -2.43 -2.32 17.49
N TYR A 175 -3.08 -3.44 17.24
CA TYR A 175 -4.17 -3.57 16.28
C TYR A 175 -5.41 -4.21 16.91
N ASP A 176 -5.58 -4.02 18.23
CA ASP A 176 -6.60 -4.72 19.03
C ASP A 176 -8.02 -4.27 18.65
N ASP A 177 -8.18 -3.00 18.26
CA ASP A 177 -9.47 -2.41 17.89
C ASP A 177 -9.82 -2.60 16.40
N VAL A 178 -9.01 -3.33 15.62
CA VAL A 178 -9.19 -3.47 14.17
C VAL A 178 -9.25 -4.96 13.77
N PRO A 179 -10.25 -5.38 12.97
CA PRO A 179 -10.33 -6.75 12.48
C PRO A 179 -9.07 -7.17 11.72
N GLY A 180 -8.76 -8.46 11.75
CA GLY A 180 -7.62 -9.00 11.02
C GLY A 180 -7.89 -9.19 9.54
N PRO A 181 -6.87 -9.09 8.67
CA PRO A 181 -6.99 -9.51 7.29
C PRO A 181 -7.28 -11.01 7.21
N GLN A 182 -8.07 -11.40 6.20
CA GLN A 182 -8.36 -12.79 5.88
C GLN A 182 -7.69 -13.16 4.56
N PHE A 183 -6.97 -14.27 4.54
CA PHE A 183 -6.18 -14.71 3.37
C PHE A 183 -6.74 -16.00 2.76
N GLU A 184 -8.06 -16.16 2.77
CA GLU A 184 -8.75 -17.38 2.36
C GLU A 184 -9.43 -17.26 0.99
N GLY A 185 -9.18 -16.18 0.24
CA GLY A 185 -9.83 -15.90 -1.04
C GLY A 185 -9.75 -17.08 -2.02
N ALA A 186 -8.59 -17.70 -2.17
CA ALA A 186 -8.40 -18.86 -3.05
C ALA A 186 -9.13 -20.14 -2.57
N LYS A 187 -9.51 -20.24 -1.30
CA LYS A 187 -10.35 -21.36 -0.81
C LYS A 187 -11.81 -21.16 -1.20
N ILE A 188 -12.29 -19.90 -1.18
CA ILE A 188 -13.68 -19.53 -1.48
C ILE A 188 -13.89 -19.45 -2.99
N PHE A 189 -12.93 -18.86 -3.71
CA PHE A 189 -12.93 -18.72 -5.17
C PHE A 189 -11.64 -19.32 -5.74
N PRO A 190 -11.61 -20.65 -5.99
CA PRO A 190 -10.43 -21.35 -6.47
C PRO A 190 -9.83 -20.72 -7.74
N PRO A 191 -8.50 -20.58 -7.83
CA PRO A 191 -7.83 -20.04 -9.01
C PRO A 191 -8.10 -20.90 -10.24
N ARG A 192 -8.03 -20.29 -11.43
CA ARG A 192 -7.98 -20.99 -12.70
C ARG A 192 -6.56 -20.95 -13.26
N ASP A 193 -6.15 -22.02 -13.93
CA ASP A 193 -4.90 -22.01 -14.68
C ASP A 193 -5.02 -20.99 -15.82
N ALA A 194 -3.95 -20.24 -16.09
CA ALA A 194 -3.87 -19.28 -17.19
C ALA A 194 -4.05 -19.92 -18.59
N ALA A 195 -4.08 -21.25 -18.66
CA ALA A 195 -4.46 -22.02 -19.84
C ALA A 195 -5.99 -22.17 -19.91
N GLY A 196 -6.63 -21.18 -20.52
CA GLY A 196 -7.99 -21.36 -21.03
C GLY A 196 -8.01 -22.44 -22.12
N SER A 197 -8.20 -23.70 -21.76
CA SER A 197 -8.77 -24.74 -22.63
C SER A 197 -9.23 -25.94 -21.80
N SER A 198 -10.40 -25.84 -21.18
CA SER A 198 -11.23 -27.04 -21.05
C SER A 198 -11.90 -27.26 -22.41
N PRO A 199 -11.81 -28.45 -23.04
CA PRO A 199 -12.53 -28.70 -24.27
C PRO A 199 -14.02 -28.55 -23.97
N VAL A 200 -14.71 -27.83 -24.86
CA VAL A 200 -16.16 -27.82 -24.93
C VAL A 200 -16.60 -29.28 -24.96
N GLN A 201 -17.25 -29.76 -23.89
CA GLN A 201 -18.02 -30.99 -23.98
C GLN A 201 -19.24 -30.66 -24.85
N GLU A 202 -19.17 -31.07 -26.12
CA GLU A 202 -20.35 -31.14 -26.98
C GLU A 202 -21.37 -32.09 -26.33
N LEU A 203 -22.60 -31.58 -26.16
CA LEU A 203 -23.82 -32.37 -26.00
C LEU A 203 -24.56 -32.36 -27.33
#